data_AF-A0A652K6A6-F1
#
_entry.id   AF-A0A652K6A6-F1
#
_cell.length_a   1.000
_cell.length_b   1.000
_cell.length_c   1.000
_cell.angle_alpha   90.00
_cell.angle_beta   90.00
_cell.angle_gamma   90.00
#
_symmetry.space_group_name_H-M   'P 1'
#
loop_
_entity.id
_entity.type
_entity.pdbx_description
1 polymer ?
#
loop_
_entity_poly.entity_id
_entity_poly.type
_entity_poly.pdbx_seq_one_letter_code
_entity_poly.pdbx_strand_id
1 'polypeptide(L)'
;MQTQTTRTFASAASAAALALFLAACGAEGGSSGSGPGSGSGSLAPDLVVAGTHWTIGAVTVDGRRSAAPDGARLAFGKDGRASGNSGCNGFGATVDVQGDTLTVSQQGITEIGCPGDRQRFEKDLVKAFDGELKGRQEGETLTLASADGRNSVELTEEPSVPLRGTIWKIDGLVSGGTASSLTPGTGGKARLVIGADGRVSGNLGCNNFGATARVEGKKLTVEGPAATTRMMCTGTQMQLETQLYEILDGPLTYRLDHRTLTLTDARGKGLTATAAPAGEPSGATGGTSETTGEPSGTTGGTSETTGGTDGQNQPSAG
;
A
#
# COMPACT_ATOMS: atom_id res chain seq x y z
N MET A 1 62.13 -18.45 26.88
CA MET A 1 62.15 -19.50 25.83
C MET A 1 61.31 -18.95 24.68
N GLN A 2 61.94 -18.26 23.71
CA GLN A 2 62.36 -18.83 22.40
C GLN A 2 61.11 -19.33 21.61
N THR A 3 60.73 -18.86 20.42
CA THR A 3 61.46 -18.11 19.36
C THR A 3 60.43 -17.54 18.36
N GLN A 4 60.66 -16.32 17.86
CA GLN A 4 60.00 -15.80 16.65
C GLN A 4 60.43 -16.63 15.43
N THR A 5 59.53 -16.91 14.49
CA THR A 5 59.94 -17.33 13.13
C THR A 5 59.08 -16.62 12.09
N THR A 6 59.70 -15.60 11.48
CA THR A 6 59.26 -14.94 10.24
C THR A 6 59.59 -15.86 9.06
N ARG A 7 58.66 -16.05 8.11
CA ARG A 7 58.98 -16.48 6.74
C ARG A 7 58.08 -15.79 5.72
N THR A 8 58.65 -14.77 5.09
CA THR A 8 58.30 -14.24 3.76
C THR A 8 58.88 -15.15 2.68
N PHE A 9 58.09 -15.55 1.68
CA PHE A 9 58.51 -15.88 0.29
C PHE A 9 57.23 -15.81 -0.58
N ALA A 10 57.09 -14.78 -1.40
CA ALA A 10 57.59 -14.65 -2.78
C ALA A 10 56.60 -15.20 -3.82
N SER A 11 56.14 -14.27 -4.66
CA SER A 11 55.24 -14.44 -5.80
C SER A 11 55.80 -15.38 -6.87
N ALA A 12 54.92 -16.16 -7.51
CA ALA A 12 55.18 -16.73 -8.82
C ALA A 12 53.90 -16.65 -9.67
N ALA A 13 53.93 -15.74 -10.64
CA ALA A 13 53.02 -15.71 -11.76
C ALA A 13 53.52 -16.72 -12.81
N SER A 14 52.64 -17.58 -13.31
CA SER A 14 52.87 -18.35 -14.54
C SER A 14 51.58 -18.39 -15.35
N ALA A 15 51.73 -17.95 -16.61
CA ALA A 15 50.70 -17.82 -17.62
C ALA A 15 50.44 -19.12 -18.38
N ALA A 16 49.22 -19.18 -18.94
CA ALA A 16 48.82 -19.74 -20.23
C ALA A 16 49.19 -21.19 -20.61
N ALA A 17 48.15 -21.98 -20.87
CA ALA A 17 48.15 -22.93 -21.98
C ALA A 17 46.75 -23.08 -22.57
N LEU A 18 46.63 -22.63 -23.82
CA LEU A 18 45.52 -22.80 -24.75
C LEU A 18 45.52 -24.27 -25.22
N ALA A 19 44.35 -24.94 -25.22
CA ALA A 19 44.19 -26.21 -25.93
C ALA A 19 42.96 -26.13 -26.84
N LEU A 20 43.23 -25.92 -28.14
CA LEU A 20 42.31 -26.19 -29.24
C LEU A 20 42.29 -27.70 -29.49
N PHE A 21 41.10 -28.31 -29.58
CA PHE A 21 40.92 -29.59 -30.23
C PHE A 21 39.94 -29.45 -31.40
N LEU A 22 40.43 -29.77 -32.59
CA LEU A 22 39.72 -29.86 -33.85
C LEU A 22 39.02 -31.21 -34.01
N ALA A 23 37.78 -31.14 -34.45
CA ALA A 23 37.03 -32.01 -35.37
C ALA A 23 37.27 -33.54 -35.37
N ALA A 24 36.18 -34.27 -35.12
CA ALA A 24 35.92 -35.56 -35.74
C ALA A 24 34.47 -35.59 -36.29
N CYS A 25 34.34 -35.52 -37.62
CA CYS A 25 33.15 -35.95 -38.33
C CYS A 25 33.21 -37.48 -38.47
N GLY A 26 32.21 -38.17 -37.94
CA GLY A 26 31.91 -39.56 -38.26
C GLY A 26 30.42 -39.66 -38.54
N ALA A 27 30.05 -39.93 -39.78
CA ALA A 27 28.70 -40.18 -40.22
C ALA A 27 28.65 -41.55 -40.86
N GLU A 28 28.07 -42.55 -40.20
CA GLU A 28 27.54 -43.78 -40.80
C GLU A 28 26.45 -44.40 -39.91
N GLY A 29 25.34 -44.83 -40.52
CA GLY A 29 24.57 -46.00 -40.09
C GLY A 29 23.41 -45.78 -39.11
N GLY A 30 22.18 -45.90 -39.62
CA GLY A 30 20.93 -45.65 -38.88
C GLY A 30 20.61 -46.61 -37.72
N SER A 31 19.80 -46.11 -36.79
CA SER A 31 18.66 -46.84 -36.23
C SER A 31 17.72 -45.85 -35.56
N SER A 32 16.45 -45.91 -35.94
CA SER A 32 15.32 -45.23 -35.33
C SER A 32 15.24 -45.50 -33.82
N GLY A 33 15.29 -44.43 -33.03
CA GLY A 33 15.04 -44.46 -31.59
C GLY A 33 14.63 -43.06 -31.14
N SER A 34 13.32 -42.85 -30.99
CA SER A 34 12.72 -41.64 -30.45
C SER A 34 13.25 -41.37 -29.04
N GLY A 35 14.17 -40.41 -28.91
CA GLY A 35 14.59 -39.81 -27.64
C GLY A 35 13.81 -38.51 -27.40
N PRO A 36 13.52 -38.17 -26.13
CA PRO A 36 12.55 -37.14 -25.78
C PRO A 36 13.02 -35.77 -26.27
N GLY A 37 12.11 -35.06 -26.94
CA GLY A 37 12.32 -33.68 -27.34
C GLY A 37 12.72 -32.86 -26.12
N SER A 38 13.90 -32.26 -26.22
CA SER A 38 14.38 -31.22 -25.33
C SER A 38 13.43 -30.03 -25.47
N GLY A 39 12.35 -30.05 -24.68
CA GLY A 39 11.51 -28.89 -24.48
C GLY A 39 12.39 -27.83 -23.85
N SER A 40 12.72 -26.81 -24.62
CA SER A 40 13.11 -25.50 -24.10
C SER A 40 11.89 -24.93 -23.36
N GLY A 41 11.57 -25.53 -22.20
CA GLY A 41 10.74 -24.88 -21.21
C GLY A 41 11.49 -23.65 -20.81
N SER A 42 11.07 -22.49 -21.31
CA SER A 42 11.40 -21.23 -20.69
C SER A 42 11.08 -21.42 -19.21
N LEU A 43 12.11 -21.39 -18.37
CA LEU A 43 11.96 -21.33 -16.92
C LEU A 43 11.41 -19.93 -16.62
N ALA A 44 10.15 -19.69 -17.00
CA ALA A 44 9.43 -18.51 -16.54
C ALA A 44 9.44 -18.60 -15.01
N PRO A 45 9.91 -17.55 -14.32
CA PRO A 45 9.90 -17.57 -12.86
C PRO A 45 8.46 -17.76 -12.38
N ASP A 46 8.30 -18.50 -11.29
CA ASP A 46 7.01 -18.66 -10.63
C ASP A 46 6.38 -17.28 -10.35
N LEU A 47 5.08 -17.16 -10.56
CA LEU A 47 4.33 -15.94 -10.29
C LEU A 47 4.25 -15.71 -8.77
N VAL A 48 4.91 -14.67 -8.26
CA VAL A 48 4.93 -14.34 -6.83
C VAL A 48 4.05 -13.13 -6.54
N VAL A 49 2.76 -13.40 -6.31
CA VAL A 49 1.78 -12.34 -5.99
C VAL A 49 1.30 -12.36 -4.53
N ALA A 50 1.60 -13.40 -3.75
CA ALA A 50 1.07 -13.49 -2.38
C ALA A 50 1.59 -12.35 -1.46
N GLY A 51 0.68 -11.56 -0.91
CA GLY A 51 0.96 -10.41 -0.05
C GLY A 51 1.34 -9.12 -0.79
N THR A 52 0.93 -8.99 -2.06
CA THR A 52 1.23 -7.83 -2.90
C THR A 52 -0.04 -6.99 -3.15
N HIS A 53 0.16 -5.71 -3.47
CA HIS A 53 -0.90 -4.72 -3.72
C HIS A 53 -0.64 -4.06 -5.06
N TRP A 54 -1.72 -3.78 -5.81
CA TRP A 54 -1.65 -3.33 -7.19
C TRP A 54 -2.71 -2.29 -7.49
N THR A 55 -2.34 -1.30 -8.29
CA THR A 55 -3.30 -0.46 -9.01
C THR A 55 -3.74 -1.20 -10.28
N ILE A 56 -5.04 -1.17 -10.57
CA ILE A 56 -5.57 -1.69 -11.83
C ILE A 56 -5.44 -0.58 -12.87
N GLY A 57 -4.67 -0.79 -13.94
CA GLY A 57 -4.47 0.21 -14.99
C GLY A 57 -5.52 0.11 -16.09
N ALA A 58 -5.78 -1.12 -16.56
CA ALA A 58 -6.75 -1.38 -17.60
C ALA A 58 -7.22 -2.84 -17.57
N VAL A 59 -8.35 -3.10 -18.22
CA VAL A 59 -8.85 -4.44 -18.50
C VAL A 59 -9.13 -4.57 -19.99
N THR A 60 -8.89 -5.75 -20.55
CA THR A 60 -9.31 -6.12 -21.90
C THR A 60 -10.37 -7.20 -21.78
N VAL A 61 -11.47 -7.05 -22.52
CA VAL A 61 -12.54 -8.05 -22.62
C VAL A 61 -12.96 -8.21 -24.06
N ASP A 62 -12.94 -9.45 -24.56
CA ASP A 62 -13.21 -9.78 -25.95
C ASP A 62 -12.37 -8.92 -26.94
N GLY A 63 -11.13 -8.61 -26.57
CA GLY A 63 -10.21 -7.74 -27.33
C GLY A 63 -10.45 -6.23 -27.22
N ARG A 64 -11.48 -5.79 -26.48
CA ARG A 64 -11.72 -4.36 -26.20
C ARG A 64 -11.05 -3.96 -24.89
N ARG A 65 -10.10 -3.02 -24.97
CA ARG A 65 -9.42 -2.44 -23.80
C ARG A 65 -10.19 -1.26 -23.21
N SER A 66 -10.33 -1.25 -21.90
CA SER A 66 -10.96 -0.21 -21.07
C SER A 66 -9.99 0.24 -19.98
N ALA A 67 -9.69 1.53 -19.88
CA ALA A 67 -8.89 2.07 -18.79
C ALA A 67 -9.67 2.03 -17.47
N ALA A 68 -8.95 1.83 -16.37
CA ALA A 68 -9.55 1.78 -15.04
C ALA A 68 -9.91 3.18 -14.51
N PRO A 69 -11.01 3.31 -13.77
CA PRO A 69 -11.31 4.52 -13.01
C PRO A 69 -10.36 4.68 -11.81
N ASP A 70 -10.25 5.91 -11.31
CA ASP A 70 -9.45 6.21 -10.12
C ASP A 70 -9.87 5.35 -8.91
N GLY A 71 -8.87 4.88 -8.16
CA GLY A 71 -9.07 4.07 -6.96
C GLY A 71 -9.31 2.58 -7.22
N ALA A 72 -9.33 2.15 -8.48
CA ALA A 72 -9.36 0.74 -8.85
C ALA A 72 -8.07 0.03 -8.43
N ARG A 73 -8.18 -0.98 -7.57
CA ARG A 73 -7.05 -1.64 -6.92
C ARG A 73 -7.33 -3.11 -6.66
N LEU A 74 -6.27 -3.89 -6.60
CA LEU A 74 -6.28 -5.33 -6.36
C LEU A 74 -5.17 -5.69 -5.39
N ALA A 75 -5.48 -6.50 -4.39
CA ALA A 75 -4.54 -7.05 -3.43
C ALA A 75 -4.66 -8.56 -3.42
N PHE A 76 -3.52 -9.24 -3.45
CA PHE A 76 -3.42 -10.69 -3.31
C PHE A 76 -2.97 -11.00 -1.88
N GLY A 77 -3.85 -11.60 -1.09
CA GLY A 77 -3.58 -12.06 0.26
C GLY A 77 -2.69 -13.30 0.29
N LYS A 78 -2.06 -13.55 1.45
CA LYS A 78 -1.26 -14.77 1.69
C LYS A 78 -2.13 -15.99 2.02
N ASP A 79 -3.43 -15.79 2.13
CA ASP A 79 -4.46 -16.76 2.46
C ASP A 79 -5.16 -17.33 1.21
N GLY A 80 -4.64 -17.06 0.01
CA GLY A 80 -5.25 -17.50 -1.24
C GLY A 80 -6.50 -16.70 -1.61
N ARG A 81 -6.65 -15.48 -1.10
CA ARG A 81 -7.74 -14.57 -1.48
C ARG A 81 -7.22 -13.36 -2.25
N ALA A 82 -7.98 -12.93 -3.24
CA ALA A 82 -7.84 -11.62 -3.84
C ALA A 82 -8.95 -10.71 -3.33
N SER A 83 -8.64 -9.43 -3.11
CA SER A 83 -9.63 -8.42 -2.73
C SER A 83 -9.28 -7.06 -3.32
N GLY A 84 -10.26 -6.19 -3.51
CA GLY A 84 -10.00 -4.93 -4.17
C GLY A 84 -11.19 -4.00 -4.24
N ASN A 85 -11.02 -2.92 -5.00
CA ASN A 85 -12.07 -1.99 -5.36
C ASN A 85 -12.09 -1.81 -6.88
N SER A 86 -13.26 -1.82 -7.51
CA SER A 86 -13.44 -1.64 -8.97
C SER A 86 -13.39 -0.18 -9.43
N GLY A 87 -13.16 0.76 -8.49
CA GLY A 87 -13.42 2.20 -8.62
C GLY A 87 -14.82 2.62 -8.13
N CYS A 88 -15.67 1.66 -7.77
CA CYS A 88 -16.97 1.93 -7.16
C CYS A 88 -17.30 0.93 -6.06
N ASN A 89 -17.32 -0.37 -6.38
CA ASN A 89 -17.62 -1.44 -5.43
C ASN A 89 -16.36 -2.11 -4.90
N GLY A 90 -16.48 -2.71 -3.72
CA GLY A 90 -15.50 -3.66 -3.22
C GLY A 90 -15.74 -5.03 -3.83
N PHE A 91 -14.68 -5.74 -4.18
CA PHE A 91 -14.76 -7.11 -4.68
C PHE A 91 -13.77 -8.03 -3.96
N GLY A 92 -14.03 -9.33 -4.06
CA GLY A 92 -13.12 -10.37 -3.59
C GLY A 92 -13.28 -11.67 -4.38
N ALA A 93 -12.24 -12.49 -4.38
CA ALA A 93 -12.20 -13.78 -5.03
C ALA A 93 -11.27 -14.75 -4.28
N THR A 94 -11.38 -16.03 -4.57
CA THR A 94 -10.38 -17.03 -4.21
C THR A 94 -9.38 -17.15 -5.36
N VAL A 95 -8.09 -17.26 -5.05
CA VAL A 95 -7.01 -17.40 -6.02
C VAL A 95 -6.12 -18.58 -5.67
N ASP A 96 -5.81 -19.39 -6.67
CA ASP A 96 -4.79 -20.45 -6.60
C ASP A 96 -3.70 -20.15 -7.61
N VAL A 97 -2.43 -20.24 -7.21
CA VAL A 97 -1.28 -19.92 -8.07
C VAL A 97 -0.40 -21.14 -8.21
N GLN A 98 -0.17 -21.56 -9.46
CA GLN A 98 0.66 -22.71 -9.82
C GLN A 98 1.59 -22.32 -10.97
N GLY A 99 2.89 -22.16 -10.68
CA GLY A 99 3.85 -21.65 -11.64
C GLY A 99 3.47 -20.24 -12.11
N ASP A 100 3.26 -20.07 -13.41
CA ASP A 100 2.80 -18.82 -14.04
C ASP A 100 1.28 -18.74 -14.21
N THR A 101 0.53 -19.76 -13.76
CA THR A 101 -0.94 -19.79 -13.85
C THR A 101 -1.56 -19.32 -12.54
N LEU A 102 -2.51 -18.40 -12.65
CA LEU A 102 -3.38 -17.94 -11.58
C LEU A 102 -4.84 -18.32 -11.91
N THR A 103 -5.48 -19.10 -11.04
CA THR A 103 -6.89 -19.48 -11.19
C THR A 103 -7.74 -18.68 -10.23
N VAL A 104 -8.66 -17.86 -10.78
CA VAL A 104 -9.64 -17.09 -10.02
C VAL A 104 -10.94 -17.89 -9.90
N SER A 105 -11.51 -17.94 -8.70
CA SER A 105 -12.80 -18.57 -8.44
C SER A 105 -13.58 -17.85 -7.34
N GLN A 106 -14.87 -18.16 -7.19
CA GLN A 106 -15.72 -17.65 -6.10
C GLN A 106 -15.67 -16.12 -5.99
N GLN A 107 -15.85 -15.43 -7.12
CA GLN A 107 -15.91 -13.98 -7.14
C GLN A 107 -17.17 -13.46 -6.45
N GLY A 108 -17.02 -12.36 -5.73
CA GLY A 108 -18.11 -11.60 -5.15
C GLY A 108 -17.82 -10.11 -5.23
N ILE A 109 -18.85 -9.31 -5.47
CA ILE A 109 -18.77 -7.85 -5.54
C ILE A 109 -19.93 -7.24 -4.77
N THR A 110 -19.70 -6.11 -4.12
CA THR A 110 -20.79 -5.32 -3.55
C THR A 110 -21.60 -4.68 -4.67
N GLU A 111 -22.88 -4.41 -4.44
CA GLU A 111 -23.74 -3.77 -5.45
C GLU A 111 -24.27 -2.42 -4.93
N ILE A 112 -23.37 -1.45 -4.80
CA ILE A 112 -23.73 -0.05 -4.61
C ILE A 112 -24.03 0.54 -6.00
N GLY A 113 -25.04 1.42 -6.10
CA GLY A 113 -25.39 2.06 -7.37
C GLY A 113 -24.23 2.90 -7.93
N CYS A 114 -23.66 2.49 -9.06
CA CYS A 114 -22.54 3.16 -9.72
C CYS A 114 -22.96 3.93 -10.99
N PRO A 115 -22.27 5.03 -11.32
CA PRO A 115 -22.37 5.65 -12.63
C PRO A 115 -22.07 4.66 -13.77
N GLY A 116 -22.72 4.83 -14.92
CA GLY A 116 -22.75 3.81 -15.97
C GLY A 116 -21.40 3.42 -16.57
N ASP A 117 -20.44 4.35 -16.61
CA ASP A 117 -19.05 4.08 -17.00
C ASP A 117 -18.33 3.17 -16.00
N ARG A 118 -18.46 3.46 -14.70
CA ARG A 118 -17.89 2.61 -13.64
C ARG A 118 -18.56 1.25 -13.59
N GLN A 119 -19.87 1.18 -13.77
CA GLN A 119 -20.58 -0.10 -13.82
C GLN A 119 -20.16 -0.94 -15.04
N ARG A 120 -19.88 -0.32 -16.19
CA ARG A 120 -19.35 -1.02 -17.37
C ARG A 120 -17.94 -1.55 -17.12
N PHE A 121 -17.05 -0.71 -16.59
CA PHE A 121 -15.70 -1.14 -16.25
C PHE A 121 -15.70 -2.28 -15.23
N GLU A 122 -16.55 -2.19 -14.20
CA GLU A 122 -16.69 -3.23 -13.19
C GLU A 122 -17.08 -4.58 -13.78
N LYS A 123 -18.05 -4.61 -14.70
CA LYS A 123 -18.43 -5.84 -15.42
C LYS A 123 -17.29 -6.36 -16.28
N ASP A 124 -16.56 -5.46 -16.94
CA ASP A 124 -15.39 -5.82 -17.74
C ASP A 124 -14.29 -6.42 -16.83
N LEU A 125 -14.05 -5.85 -15.64
CA LEU A 125 -13.07 -6.35 -14.67
C LEU A 125 -13.44 -7.74 -14.16
N VAL A 126 -14.67 -7.95 -13.72
CA VAL A 126 -15.14 -9.27 -13.23
C VAL A 126 -14.99 -10.33 -14.32
N LYS A 127 -15.27 -9.99 -15.58
CA LYS A 127 -15.10 -10.90 -16.72
C LYS A 127 -13.63 -11.14 -17.08
N ALA A 128 -12.78 -10.12 -16.98
CA ALA A 128 -11.36 -10.23 -17.27
C ALA A 128 -10.58 -10.98 -16.18
N PHE A 129 -11.02 -10.84 -14.93
CA PHE A 129 -10.43 -11.47 -13.75
C PHE A 129 -11.19 -12.72 -13.33
N ASP A 130 -11.38 -13.67 -14.25
CA ASP A 130 -12.11 -14.93 -14.00
C ASP A 130 -11.38 -16.13 -14.58
N GLY A 131 -11.53 -17.29 -13.93
CA GLY A 131 -10.99 -18.55 -14.41
C GLY A 131 -9.46 -18.60 -14.44
N GLU A 132 -8.91 -19.35 -15.41
CA GLU A 132 -7.47 -19.56 -15.56
C GLU A 132 -6.81 -18.41 -16.33
N LEU A 133 -5.84 -17.75 -15.69
CA LEU A 133 -5.09 -16.62 -16.25
C LEU A 133 -3.59 -16.91 -16.21
N LYS A 134 -2.90 -16.67 -17.32
CA LYS A 134 -1.44 -16.65 -17.39
C LYS A 134 -0.90 -15.31 -16.93
N GLY A 135 -0.04 -15.34 -15.92
CA GLY A 135 0.64 -14.18 -15.37
C GLY A 135 1.95 -13.92 -16.07
N ARG A 136 2.15 -12.68 -16.50
CA ARG A 136 3.41 -12.16 -17.01
C ARG A 136 3.82 -10.94 -16.21
N GLN A 137 4.86 -11.09 -15.41
CA GLN A 137 5.40 -10.02 -14.58
C GLN A 137 6.69 -9.47 -15.17
N GLU A 138 6.74 -8.15 -15.36
CA GLU A 138 7.90 -7.42 -15.85
C GLU A 138 8.13 -6.18 -14.97
N GLY A 139 9.14 -6.26 -14.09
CA GLY A 139 9.37 -5.22 -13.07
C GLY A 139 8.15 -5.06 -12.17
N GLU A 140 7.64 -3.83 -12.10
CA GLU A 140 6.45 -3.44 -11.32
C GLU A 140 5.14 -3.69 -12.08
N THR A 141 5.17 -4.24 -13.29
CA THR A 141 3.95 -4.50 -14.07
C THR A 141 3.60 -5.98 -14.07
N LEU A 142 2.32 -6.28 -13.95
CA LEU A 142 1.77 -7.62 -14.05
C LEU A 142 0.60 -7.61 -15.03
N THR A 143 0.66 -8.48 -16.02
CA THR A 143 -0.49 -8.78 -16.89
C THR A 143 -1.00 -10.17 -16.56
N LEU A 144 -2.30 -10.28 -16.27
CA LEU A 144 -3.01 -11.56 -16.16
C LEU A 144 -3.87 -11.71 -17.42
N ALA A 145 -3.68 -12.77 -18.21
CA ALA A 145 -4.38 -12.95 -19.48
C ALA A 145 -4.99 -14.34 -19.62
N SER A 146 -6.18 -14.42 -20.24
CA SER A 146 -6.78 -15.70 -20.62
C SER A 146 -5.94 -16.43 -21.66
N ALA A 147 -6.03 -17.76 -21.72
CA ALA A 147 -5.27 -18.57 -22.67
C ALA A 147 -5.51 -18.20 -24.16
N ASP A 148 -6.69 -17.66 -24.49
CA ASP A 148 -7.03 -17.18 -25.83
C ASP A 148 -6.61 -15.72 -26.10
N GLY A 149 -6.04 -15.04 -25.09
CA GLY A 149 -5.58 -13.66 -25.15
C GLY A 149 -6.70 -12.61 -25.31
N ARG A 150 -7.97 -13.00 -25.25
CA ARG A 150 -9.10 -12.09 -25.46
C ARG A 150 -9.45 -11.28 -24.22
N ASN A 151 -9.09 -11.79 -23.03
CA ASN A 151 -9.32 -11.14 -21.76
C ASN A 151 -7.99 -10.90 -21.03
N SER A 152 -7.81 -9.72 -20.44
CA SER A 152 -6.64 -9.44 -19.61
C SER A 152 -6.88 -8.37 -18.56
N VAL A 153 -6.07 -8.39 -17.51
CA VAL A 153 -5.98 -7.35 -16.47
C VAL A 153 -4.55 -6.84 -16.43
N GLU A 154 -4.37 -5.53 -16.58
CA GLU A 154 -3.08 -4.85 -16.48
C GLU A 154 -2.96 -4.22 -15.09
N LEU A 155 -1.91 -4.59 -14.37
CA LEU A 155 -1.66 -4.22 -12.98
C LEU A 155 -0.31 -3.53 -12.85
N THR A 156 -0.22 -2.57 -11.94
CA THR A 156 1.03 -1.91 -11.53
C THR A 156 1.20 -2.05 -10.02
N GLU A 157 2.33 -2.58 -9.58
CA GLU A 157 2.62 -2.87 -8.18
C GLU A 157 2.63 -1.58 -7.37
N GLU A 158 1.98 -1.61 -6.20
CA GLU A 158 1.99 -0.52 -5.26
C GLU A 158 2.81 -0.93 -4.01
N PRO A 159 4.05 -0.46 -3.87
CA PRO A 159 4.90 -0.85 -2.76
C PRO A 159 4.33 -0.38 -1.42
N SER A 160 4.72 -1.07 -0.34
CA SER A 160 4.32 -0.66 1.00
C SER A 160 4.96 0.67 1.38
N VAL A 161 4.22 1.51 2.11
CA VAL A 161 4.80 2.74 2.66
C VAL A 161 5.87 2.39 3.69
N PRO A 162 6.92 3.20 3.84
CA PRO A 162 7.97 2.90 4.82
C PRO A 162 7.38 2.90 6.24
N LEU A 163 7.83 1.95 7.08
CA LEU A 163 7.43 1.93 8.50
C LEU A 163 7.84 3.24 9.21
N ARG A 164 9.06 3.70 8.93
CA ARG A 164 9.65 4.90 9.51
C ARG A 164 9.29 6.13 8.68
N GLY A 165 9.11 7.27 9.34
CA GLY A 165 8.73 8.54 8.71
C GLY A 165 7.26 8.64 8.31
N THR A 166 6.51 7.54 8.32
CA THR A 166 5.08 7.52 8.06
C THR A 166 4.29 7.94 9.29
N ILE A 167 3.27 8.79 9.08
CA ILE A 167 2.26 9.08 10.10
C ILE A 167 1.22 7.97 10.06
N TRP A 168 1.16 7.19 11.13
CA TRP A 168 0.23 6.10 11.32
C TRP A 168 -0.95 6.61 12.14
N LYS A 169 -2.13 6.75 11.51
CA LYS A 169 -3.38 7.11 12.20
C LYS A 169 -3.96 5.85 12.83
N ILE A 170 -4.09 5.83 14.15
CA ILE A 170 -4.59 4.67 14.89
C ILE A 170 -6.10 4.61 14.70
N ASP A 171 -6.59 3.49 14.18
CA ASP A 171 -8.00 3.30 13.80
C ASP A 171 -8.69 2.15 14.54
N GLY A 172 -7.92 1.32 15.26
CA GLY A 172 -8.47 0.22 16.02
C GLY A 172 -7.54 -0.33 17.10
N LEU A 173 -8.13 -1.14 17.97
CA LEU A 173 -7.45 -1.93 19.00
C LEU A 173 -7.56 -3.42 18.65
N VAL A 174 -6.50 -4.16 18.94
CA VAL A 174 -6.44 -5.61 18.77
C VAL A 174 -6.55 -6.29 20.12
N SER A 175 -7.39 -7.31 20.22
CA SER A 175 -7.49 -8.18 21.39
C SER A 175 -7.79 -9.62 20.94
N GLY A 176 -6.96 -10.58 21.36
CA GLY A 176 -7.16 -11.99 21.02
C GLY A 176 -7.10 -12.28 19.51
N GLY A 177 -6.36 -11.47 18.75
CA GLY A 177 -6.26 -11.58 17.29
C GLY A 177 -7.37 -10.88 16.49
N THR A 178 -8.37 -10.31 17.17
CA THR A 178 -9.44 -9.55 16.53
C THR A 178 -9.20 -8.06 16.66
N ALA A 179 -9.32 -7.33 15.55
CA ALA A 179 -9.29 -5.86 15.54
C ALA A 179 -10.70 -5.29 15.69
N SER A 180 -10.83 -4.23 16.49
CA SER A 180 -12.07 -3.48 16.71
C SER A 180 -11.80 -2.00 16.51
N SER A 181 -12.72 -1.31 15.84
CA SER A 181 -12.62 0.15 15.65
C SER A 181 -12.60 0.90 16.98
N LEU A 182 -11.94 2.05 16.99
CA LEU A 182 -11.95 2.94 18.16
C LEU A 182 -13.36 3.46 18.46
N THR A 183 -13.61 3.76 19.74
CA THR A 183 -14.85 4.40 20.18
C THR A 183 -15.06 5.72 19.42
N PRO A 184 -16.26 5.98 18.86
CA PRO A 184 -16.55 7.24 18.19
C PRO A 184 -16.17 8.45 19.04
N GLY A 185 -15.54 9.45 18.42
CA GLY A 185 -15.08 10.66 19.11
C GLY A 185 -13.76 10.52 19.91
N THR A 186 -13.12 9.35 19.91
CA THR A 186 -11.81 9.13 20.58
C THR A 186 -10.64 8.98 19.60
N GLY A 187 -10.88 8.43 18.40
CA GLY A 187 -9.83 8.04 17.46
C GLY A 187 -9.30 9.12 16.52
N GLY A 188 -10.02 10.23 16.32
CA GLY A 188 -9.70 11.20 15.26
C GLY A 188 -8.33 11.90 15.38
N LYS A 189 -7.69 11.84 16.55
CA LYS A 189 -6.36 12.41 16.80
C LYS A 189 -5.28 11.37 17.08
N ALA A 190 -5.68 10.11 17.33
CA ALA A 190 -4.77 9.07 17.73
C ALA A 190 -3.83 8.74 16.57
N ARG A 191 -2.52 8.94 16.77
CA ARG A 191 -1.50 8.74 15.74
C ARG A 191 -0.15 8.46 16.35
N LEU A 192 0.70 7.78 15.60
CA LEU A 192 2.11 7.59 15.94
C LEU A 192 3.00 7.78 14.70
N VAL A 193 4.25 8.13 14.95
CA VAL A 193 5.33 8.24 13.97
C VAL A 193 6.55 7.54 14.54
N ILE A 194 7.13 6.63 13.77
CA ILE A 194 8.41 6.01 14.10
C ILE A 194 9.47 6.79 13.31
N GLY A 195 10.28 7.59 14.00
CA GLY A 195 11.31 8.40 13.38
C GLY A 195 12.50 7.57 12.88
N ALA A 196 13.25 8.14 11.93
CA ALA A 196 14.53 7.58 11.50
C ALA A 196 15.62 7.71 12.59
N ASP A 197 15.42 8.62 13.53
CA ASP A 197 16.27 8.90 14.70
C ASP A 197 16.13 7.87 15.84
N GLY A 198 15.31 6.82 15.64
CA GLY A 198 15.07 5.82 16.68
C GLY A 198 14.12 6.32 17.78
N ARG A 199 13.29 7.33 17.52
CA ARG A 199 12.21 7.73 18.43
C ARG A 199 10.86 7.27 17.91
N VAL A 200 9.92 7.05 18.82
CA VAL A 200 8.50 6.95 18.52
C VAL A 200 7.79 8.11 19.20
N SER A 201 6.89 8.78 18.50
CA SER A 201 6.14 9.91 19.04
C SER A 201 4.75 10.00 18.42
N GLY A 202 3.85 10.72 19.08
CA GLY A 202 2.52 10.93 18.52
C GLY A 202 1.52 11.44 19.55
N ASN A 203 0.25 11.15 19.30
CA ASN A 203 -0.87 11.49 20.19
C ASN A 203 -1.70 10.23 20.43
N LEU A 204 -2.01 9.92 21.69
CA LEU A 204 -2.76 8.72 22.08
C LEU A 204 -4.27 9.01 22.24
N GLY A 205 -4.80 9.95 21.46
CA GLY A 205 -6.19 10.39 21.48
C GLY A 205 -6.39 11.71 22.26
N CYS A 206 -5.84 11.77 23.47
CA CYS A 206 -5.79 12.97 24.29
C CYS A 206 -4.37 13.52 24.35
N ASN A 207 -3.48 12.84 25.07
CA ASN A 207 -2.12 13.31 25.32
C ASN A 207 -1.13 12.98 24.21
N ASN A 208 -0.09 13.80 24.11
CA ASN A 208 1.07 13.48 23.30
C ASN A 208 1.96 12.48 24.05
N PHE A 209 2.60 11.59 23.31
CA PHE A 209 3.58 10.66 23.84
C PHE A 209 4.89 10.70 23.06
N GLY A 210 5.98 10.34 23.72
CA GLY A 210 7.28 10.18 23.09
C GLY A 210 8.18 9.21 23.86
N ALA A 211 8.87 8.34 23.13
CA ALA A 211 9.81 7.37 23.68
C ALA A 211 10.93 7.06 22.68
N THR A 212 11.98 6.39 23.14
CA THR A 212 12.95 5.76 22.25
C THR A 212 12.36 4.45 21.72
N ALA A 213 12.65 4.12 20.47
CA ALA A 213 12.16 2.91 19.83
C ALA A 213 13.24 2.24 18.99
N ARG A 214 13.45 0.94 19.21
CA ARG A 214 14.31 0.09 18.40
C ARG A 214 13.47 -0.79 17.46
N VAL A 215 13.85 -0.85 16.19
CA VAL A 215 13.22 -1.76 15.21
C VAL A 215 14.26 -2.77 14.77
N GLU A 216 13.96 -4.06 14.96
CA GLU A 216 14.83 -5.18 14.60
C GLU A 216 14.01 -6.29 13.96
N GLY A 217 14.26 -6.58 12.68
CA GLY A 217 13.45 -7.54 11.93
C GLY A 217 11.97 -7.14 11.97
N LYS A 218 11.10 -7.97 12.56
CA LYS A 218 9.67 -7.70 12.74
C LYS A 218 9.30 -7.21 14.15
N LYS A 219 10.29 -6.84 14.97
CA LYS A 219 10.08 -6.37 16.34
C LYS A 219 10.25 -4.87 16.42
N LEU A 220 9.33 -4.21 17.12
CA LEU A 220 9.41 -2.83 17.55
C LEU A 220 9.46 -2.85 19.09
N THR A 221 10.53 -2.33 19.68
CA THR A 221 10.63 -2.22 21.14
C THR A 221 10.61 -0.75 21.49
N VAL A 222 9.59 -0.34 22.23
CA VAL A 222 9.54 1.00 22.85
C VAL A 222 10.29 0.90 24.18
N GLU A 223 11.29 1.76 24.36
CA GLU A 223 12.20 1.69 25.49
C GLU A 223 11.79 2.62 26.62
N GLY A 224 11.68 2.04 27.82
CA GLY A 224 11.33 2.75 29.04
C GLY A 224 9.89 3.29 29.04
N PRO A 225 9.47 3.91 30.15
CA PRO A 225 8.17 4.55 30.19
C PRO A 225 8.15 5.69 29.18
N ALA A 226 7.13 5.71 28.32
CA ALA A 226 6.96 6.81 27.39
C ALA A 226 6.68 8.11 28.17
N ALA A 227 7.32 9.21 27.77
CA ALA A 227 6.98 10.52 28.29
C ALA A 227 5.61 10.92 27.73
N THR A 228 4.69 11.36 28.60
CA THR A 228 3.36 11.82 28.21
C THR A 228 3.07 13.23 28.73
N THR A 229 2.26 13.98 28.00
CA THR A 229 1.63 15.20 28.54
C THR A 229 0.49 14.83 29.50
N ARG A 230 0.01 15.79 30.29
CA ARG A 230 -1.14 15.59 31.19
C ARG A 230 -2.20 16.66 30.98
N MET A 231 -3.04 16.46 29.96
CA MET A 231 -4.21 17.29 29.68
C MET A 231 -5.46 16.70 30.34
N MET A 232 -6.42 17.56 30.69
CA MET A 232 -7.75 17.10 31.08
C MET A 232 -8.57 16.77 29.84
N CYS A 233 -9.05 15.54 29.75
CA CYS A 233 -9.86 15.02 28.66
C CYS A 233 -11.09 14.29 29.17
N THR A 234 -12.00 13.93 28.27
CA THR A 234 -13.18 13.12 28.63
C THR A 234 -12.76 11.72 29.10
N GLY A 235 -13.61 11.06 29.90
CA GLY A 235 -13.30 9.73 30.42
C GLY A 235 -13.01 8.69 29.33
N THR A 236 -13.70 8.77 28.19
CA THR A 236 -13.47 7.85 27.05
C THR A 236 -12.13 8.08 26.36
N GLN A 237 -11.68 9.33 26.25
CA GLN A 237 -10.36 9.65 25.69
C GLN A 237 -9.23 9.19 26.62
N MET A 238 -9.40 9.36 27.93
CA MET A 238 -8.43 8.88 28.93
C MET A 238 -8.33 7.35 28.96
N GLN A 239 -9.44 6.63 28.77
CA GLN A 239 -9.44 5.17 28.67
C GLN A 239 -8.65 4.69 27.44
N LEU A 240 -8.90 5.30 26.27
CA LEU A 240 -8.16 4.99 25.05
C LEU A 240 -6.66 5.26 25.24
N GLU A 241 -6.30 6.42 25.80
CA GLU A 241 -4.91 6.78 26.07
C GLU A 241 -4.23 5.73 26.96
N THR A 242 -4.88 5.32 28.05
CA THR A 242 -4.34 4.32 28.97
C THR A 242 -4.08 3.00 28.26
N GLN A 243 -5.05 2.54 27.45
CA GLN A 243 -4.90 1.30 26.68
C GLN A 243 -3.76 1.37 25.67
N LEU A 244 -3.67 2.46 24.91
CA LEU A 244 -2.59 2.65 23.93
C LEU A 244 -1.23 2.76 24.60
N TYR A 245 -1.15 3.45 25.75
CA TYR A 245 0.07 3.55 26.54
C TYR A 245 0.54 2.17 27.01
N GLU A 246 -0.36 1.34 27.56
CA GLU A 246 -0.04 -0.03 27.98
C GLU A 246 0.38 -0.95 26.84
N ILE A 247 -0.20 -0.77 25.64
CA ILE A 247 0.20 -1.52 24.44
C ILE A 247 1.60 -1.11 24.00
N LEU A 248 1.89 0.19 24.03
CA LEU A 248 3.16 0.75 23.58
C LEU A 248 4.28 0.63 24.63
N ASP A 249 4.03 0.04 25.80
CA ASP A 249 5.04 -0.18 26.83
C ASP A 249 5.75 -1.53 26.65
N GLY A 250 6.81 -1.52 25.84
CA GLY A 250 7.73 -2.64 25.70
C GLY A 250 7.76 -3.28 24.30
N PRO A 251 7.99 -4.61 24.20
CA PRO A 251 8.22 -5.28 22.94
C PRO A 251 6.92 -5.60 22.19
N LEU A 252 6.87 -5.17 20.93
CA LEU A 252 5.80 -5.39 19.98
C LEU A 252 6.30 -6.15 18.77
N THR A 253 5.46 -7.02 18.23
CA THR A 253 5.61 -7.52 16.87
C THR A 253 4.83 -6.60 15.94
N TYR A 254 5.47 -6.12 14.87
CA TYR A 254 4.78 -5.35 13.85
C TYR A 254 4.50 -6.19 12.61
N ARG A 255 3.37 -5.90 11.97
CA ARG A 255 3.03 -6.36 10.63
C ARG A 255 2.65 -5.13 9.81
N LEU A 256 3.42 -4.90 8.75
CA LEU A 256 3.15 -3.88 7.76
C LEU A 256 2.58 -4.57 6.52
N ASP A 257 1.38 -4.15 6.12
CA ASP A 257 0.67 -4.63 4.94
C ASP A 257 0.26 -3.43 4.10
N HIS A 258 1.11 -3.08 3.13
CA HIS A 258 1.00 -1.92 2.25
C HIS A 258 0.86 -0.58 2.98
N ARG A 259 -0.35 -0.23 3.43
CA ARG A 259 -0.68 1.00 4.15
C ARG A 259 -1.28 0.77 5.53
N THR A 260 -1.31 -0.47 5.99
CA THR A 260 -1.85 -0.87 7.28
C THR A 260 -0.74 -1.38 8.18
N LEU A 261 -0.62 -0.80 9.36
CA LEU A 261 0.28 -1.23 10.43
C LEU A 261 -0.53 -1.92 11.51
N THR A 262 -0.17 -3.15 11.85
CA THR A 262 -0.60 -3.83 13.07
C THR A 262 0.57 -3.91 14.03
N LEU A 263 0.38 -3.50 15.28
CA LEU A 263 1.32 -3.72 16.38
C LEU A 263 0.66 -4.64 17.40
N THR A 264 1.36 -5.65 17.89
CA THR A 264 0.80 -6.60 18.87
C THR A 264 1.86 -7.01 19.89
N ASP A 265 1.48 -7.02 21.16
CA ASP A 265 2.31 -7.47 22.26
C ASP A 265 2.26 -9.01 22.42
N ALA A 266 3.06 -9.55 23.35
CA ALA A 266 3.09 -10.98 23.63
C ALA A 266 1.77 -11.54 24.21
N ARG A 267 0.87 -10.68 24.68
CA ARG A 267 -0.45 -11.04 25.23
C ARG A 267 -1.54 -11.03 24.16
N GLY A 268 -1.20 -10.71 22.91
CA GLY A 268 -2.16 -10.57 21.82
C GLY A 268 -2.99 -9.29 21.87
N LYS A 269 -2.60 -8.31 22.70
CA LYS A 269 -3.16 -6.95 22.71
C LYS A 269 -2.37 -6.07 21.76
N GLY A 270 -3.05 -5.14 21.09
CA GLY A 270 -2.39 -4.37 20.06
C GLY A 270 -3.23 -3.23 19.52
N LEU A 271 -2.75 -2.66 18.42
CA LEU A 271 -3.45 -1.62 17.68
C LEU A 271 -3.32 -1.84 16.18
N THR A 272 -4.30 -1.30 15.45
CA THR A 272 -4.23 -1.11 14.00
C THR A 272 -4.12 0.37 13.68
N ALA A 273 -3.36 0.68 12.64
CA ALA A 273 -3.21 2.03 12.15
C ALA A 273 -3.08 2.05 10.63
N THR A 274 -3.61 3.10 10.01
CA THR A 274 -3.52 3.33 8.57
C THR A 274 -2.58 4.50 8.28
N ALA A 275 -1.77 4.37 7.23
CA ALA A 275 -0.87 5.42 6.80
C ALA A 275 -1.64 6.65 6.31
N ALA A 276 -1.35 7.82 6.89
CA ALA A 276 -1.91 9.09 6.43
C ALA A 276 -1.56 9.32 4.94
N PRO A 277 -2.45 9.98 4.17
CA PRO A 277 -2.13 10.36 2.80
C PRO A 277 -0.91 11.29 2.78
N ALA A 278 -0.07 11.15 1.75
CA ALA A 278 1.10 12.00 1.58
C ALA A 278 0.65 13.45 1.41
N GLY A 279 1.15 14.35 2.25
CA GLY A 279 0.82 15.78 2.21
C GLY A 279 -0.07 16.30 3.34
N GLU A 280 -0.53 15.44 4.27
CA GLU A 280 -1.17 15.93 5.49
C GLU A 280 -0.09 16.40 6.49
N PRO A 281 0.01 17.70 6.80
CA PRO A 281 1.06 18.18 7.71
C PRO A 281 0.87 17.58 9.11
N SER A 282 1.97 17.09 9.68
CA SER A 282 2.06 16.64 11.07
C SER A 282 1.89 17.83 12.01
N GLY A 283 0.65 18.27 12.23
CA GLY A 283 0.28 19.28 13.22
C GLY A 283 0.51 20.71 12.76
N ALA A 284 -0.58 21.39 12.40
CA ALA A 284 -0.71 22.81 12.67
C ALA A 284 -1.69 22.97 13.83
N THR A 285 -1.16 23.39 14.98
CA THR A 285 -1.93 23.97 16.06
C THR A 285 -2.73 25.14 15.48
N GLY A 286 -4.04 24.97 15.33
CA GLY A 286 -4.95 26.05 14.96
C GLY A 286 -5.06 27.05 16.11
N GLY A 287 -4.04 27.90 16.26
CA GLY A 287 -4.16 29.14 17.00
C GLY A 287 -4.88 30.14 16.10
N THR A 288 -6.17 30.35 16.35
CA THR A 288 -6.90 31.50 15.82
C THR A 288 -6.30 32.76 16.45
N SER A 289 -5.37 33.41 15.73
CA SER A 289 -5.02 34.80 16.03
C SER A 289 -6.07 35.68 15.34
N GLU A 290 -7.12 35.96 16.10
CA GLU A 290 -8.07 37.03 15.84
C GLU A 290 -7.29 38.35 15.77
N THR A 291 -7.14 38.90 14.57
CA THR A 291 -6.67 40.27 14.39
C THR A 291 -7.87 41.10 13.97
N THR A 292 -8.47 41.75 14.96
CA THR A 292 -9.51 42.76 14.81
C THR A 292 -8.87 44.00 14.18
N GLY A 293 -9.03 44.15 12.87
CA GLY A 293 -8.67 45.35 12.11
C GLY A 293 -9.91 46.20 11.86
N GLU A 294 -10.15 47.15 12.75
CA GLU A 294 -11.13 48.23 12.61
C GLU A 294 -10.73 49.18 11.47
N PRO A 295 -11.64 49.63 10.59
CA PRO A 295 -11.41 50.83 9.80
C PRO A 295 -12.26 51.98 10.34
N SER A 296 -11.57 52.91 11.01
CA SER A 296 -12.08 54.26 11.28
C SER A 296 -12.21 55.02 9.95
N GLY A 297 -13.39 55.60 9.69
CA GLY A 297 -13.65 56.40 8.49
C GLY A 297 -13.04 57.80 8.56
N THR A 298 -12.98 58.48 7.40
CA THR A 298 -13.20 59.93 7.27
C THR A 298 -13.52 60.29 5.80
N THR A 299 -14.41 61.27 5.73
CA THR A 299 -15.22 61.92 4.68
C THR A 299 -14.53 62.70 3.56
N GLY A 300 -15.30 62.89 2.47
CA GLY A 300 -15.31 64.05 1.56
C GLY A 300 -15.42 63.63 0.08
N GLY A 301 -16.34 64.05 -0.78
CA GLY A 301 -17.44 65.01 -0.75
C GLY A 301 -17.71 65.50 -2.20
N THR A 302 -19.00 65.53 -2.62
CA THR A 302 -19.62 66.32 -3.75
C THR A 302 -19.11 66.11 -5.19
N SER A 303 -19.87 66.21 -6.29
CA SER A 303 -21.27 66.45 -6.66
C SER A 303 -21.37 66.17 -8.18
N GLU A 304 -22.54 65.76 -8.68
CA GLU A 304 -23.30 66.37 -9.79
C GLU A 304 -24.23 65.40 -10.55
N THR A 305 -25.28 66.02 -11.06
CA THR A 305 -26.61 65.51 -11.41
C THR A 305 -26.77 65.35 -12.93
N THR A 306 -27.89 64.72 -13.32
CA THR A 306 -28.60 64.69 -14.63
C THR A 306 -28.42 63.39 -15.41
N GLY A 307 -29.45 62.70 -15.90
CA GLY A 307 -30.90 62.93 -15.92
C GLY A 307 -31.58 61.98 -16.92
N GLY A 308 -32.83 61.55 -16.62
CA GLY A 308 -33.86 60.94 -17.50
C GLY A 308 -33.50 59.69 -18.32
N THR A 309 -34.39 58.82 -18.78
CA THR A 309 -35.85 58.65 -18.69
C THR A 309 -36.15 57.30 -19.38
N ASP A 310 -37.14 56.59 -18.84
CA ASP A 310 -38.13 55.72 -19.51
C ASP A 310 -37.70 54.55 -20.43
N GLY A 311 -38.37 53.41 -20.22
CA GLY A 311 -38.45 52.34 -21.21
C GLY A 311 -38.91 50.99 -20.68
N GLN A 312 -40.17 50.89 -20.26
CA GLN A 312 -40.89 49.63 -20.06
C GLN A 312 -40.78 48.71 -21.29
N ASN A 313 -40.64 47.39 -21.10
CA ASN A 313 -41.74 46.43 -21.34
C ASN A 313 -41.31 44.97 -21.07
N GLN A 314 -42.03 44.33 -20.15
CA GLN A 314 -42.28 42.88 -20.09
C GLN A 314 -43.54 42.57 -20.95
N PRO A 315 -44.11 41.35 -20.98
CA PRO A 315 -43.54 40.02 -21.26
C PRO A 315 -44.43 39.29 -22.32
N SER A 316 -44.11 38.04 -22.65
CA SER A 316 -45.05 36.88 -22.55
C SER A 316 -44.68 35.69 -23.43
N ALA A 317 -44.67 34.52 -22.78
CA ALA A 317 -45.22 33.22 -23.15
C ALA A 317 -44.96 32.60 -24.54
N GLY A 318 -44.40 31.39 -24.47
CA GLY A 318 -44.48 30.30 -25.44
C GLY A 318 -44.01 29.02 -24.75
#